data_AF-A0A953WUX8-F1
#
_entry.id   AF-A0A953WUX8-F1
#
_cell.length_a   1.000
_cell.length_b   1.000
_cell.length_c   1.000
_cell.angle_alpha   90.00
_cell.angle_beta   90.00
_cell.angle_gamma   90.00
#
_symmetry.space_group_name_H-M   'P 1'
#
loop_
_entity.id
_entity.type
_entity.pdbx_description
1 polymer ?
#
loop_
_entity_poly.entity_id
_entity_poly.type
_entity_poly.pdbx_seq_one_letter_code
_entity_poly.pdbx_strand_id
1 'polypeptide(L)'
;MPLLCRDCFQIAEIEAGSCPACNSGRVIVHDAISRLSIAHIDCDAFFAAIEKRDNPDLKDKPLIVGGGERGVVLTCCYLARLYGVRSAMPM
;
A
#
# COMPACT_ATOMS: atom_id res chain seq x y z
N MET A 1 -26.96 -5.95 2.32
CA MET A 1 -25.65 -6.24 1.69
C MET A 1 -24.62 -5.80 2.71
N PRO A 2 -23.63 -6.64 3.05
CA PRO A 2 -22.63 -6.29 4.03
C PRO A 2 -21.63 -5.28 3.48
N LEU A 3 -21.12 -4.45 4.38
CA LEU A 3 -20.05 -3.49 4.14
C LEU A 3 -18.85 -3.79 5.04
N LEU A 4 -17.66 -3.43 4.59
CA LEU A 4 -16.42 -3.36 5.38
C LEU A 4 -15.97 -1.89 5.45
N CYS A 5 -15.82 -1.36 6.65
CA CYS A 5 -15.23 -0.04 6.83
C CYS A 5 -13.70 -0.11 6.71
N ARG A 6 -13.10 0.73 5.87
CA ARG A 6 -11.64 0.79 5.70
C ARG A 6 -10.90 1.55 6.81
N ASP A 7 -11.62 2.23 7.70
CA ASP A 7 -11.03 3.01 8.79
C ASP A 7 -11.08 2.27 10.13
N CYS A 8 -12.21 1.64 10.48
CA CYS A 8 -12.35 0.90 11.74
C CYS A 8 -12.48 -0.62 11.58
N PHE A 9 -12.44 -1.13 10.34
CA PHE A 9 -12.51 -2.57 10.01
C PHE A 9 -13.78 -3.30 10.46
N GLN A 10 -14.82 -2.55 10.85
CA GLN A 10 -16.12 -3.13 11.16
C GLN A 10 -16.80 -3.67 9.91
N ILE A 11 -17.38 -4.86 10.05
CA ILE A 11 -18.31 -5.44 9.09
C ILE A 11 -19.72 -5.19 9.62
N ALA A 12 -20.56 -4.55 8.83
CA ALA A 12 -21.94 -4.22 9.18
C ALA A 12 -22.87 -4.44 7.99
N GLU A 13 -24.18 -4.41 8.21
CA GLU A 13 -25.13 -4.29 7.10
C GLU A 13 -25.26 -2.82 6.68
N ILE A 14 -25.53 -2.59 5.39
CA ILE A 14 -25.81 -1.25 4.88
C ILE A 14 -27.15 -0.77 5.45
N GLU A 15 -27.08 0.23 6.31
CA GLU A 15 -28.22 1.02 6.76
C GLU A 15 -28.19 2.45 6.18
N ALA A 16 -26.99 2.99 5.97
CA ALA A 16 -26.73 4.30 5.38
C ALA A 16 -25.43 4.26 4.56
N GLY A 17 -25.17 5.27 3.73
CA GLY A 17 -23.95 5.39 2.90
C GLY A 17 -22.63 5.56 3.68
N SER A 18 -22.60 5.31 4.98
CA SER A 18 -21.45 5.44 5.87
C SER A 18 -21.41 4.30 6.89
N CYS A 19 -20.23 4.09 7.50
CA CYS A 19 -20.05 3.08 8.54
C CYS A 19 -20.86 3.44 9.81
N PRO A 20 -21.70 2.54 10.37
CA PRO A 20 -22.48 2.86 11.57
C PRO A 20 -21.64 3.02 12.84
N ALA A 21 -20.42 2.47 12.86
CA ALA A 21 -19.55 2.53 14.04
C ALA A 21 -18.68 3.79 14.12
N CYS A 22 -18.23 4.34 12.98
CA CYS A 22 -17.32 5.48 12.96
C CYS A 22 -17.73 6.61 12.01
N ASN A 23 -18.88 6.47 11.33
CA ASN A 23 -19.41 7.39 10.32
C ASN A 23 -18.49 7.65 9.10
N SER A 24 -17.46 6.84 8.89
CA SER A 24 -16.61 6.96 7.70
C SER A 24 -17.38 6.60 6.43
N GLY A 25 -17.17 7.39 5.37
CA GLY A 25 -17.62 7.08 4.01
C GLY A 25 -16.69 6.12 3.24
N ARG A 26 -15.54 5.72 3.80
CA ARG A 26 -14.60 4.78 3.17
C ARG A 26 -15.05 3.34 3.39
N VAL A 27 -16.20 2.99 2.83
CA VAL A 27 -16.80 1.67 2.93
C VAL A 27 -16.64 0.87 1.63
N ILE A 28 -16.45 -0.44 1.75
CA ILE A 28 -16.52 -1.39 0.63
C ILE A 28 -17.79 -2.21 0.81
N VAL A 29 -18.65 -2.22 -0.19
CA VAL A 29 -19.91 -2.97 -0.19
C VAL A 29 -19.78 -4.17 -1.11
N HIS A 30 -20.01 -5.38 -0.60
CA HIS A 30 -19.98 -6.59 -1.42
C HIS A 30 -20.69 -7.76 -0.72
N ASP A 31 -21.58 -8.47 -1.41
CA ASP A 31 -22.37 -9.56 -0.81
C ASP A 31 -21.56 -10.68 -0.18
N ALA A 32 -20.39 -10.95 -0.75
CA ALA A 32 -19.48 -11.98 -0.26
C ALA A 32 -18.41 -11.46 0.72
N ILE A 33 -18.47 -10.22 1.22
CA ILE A 33 -17.34 -9.62 1.97
C ILE A 33 -16.92 -10.42 3.21
N SER A 34 -17.86 -11.08 3.88
CA SER A 34 -17.63 -11.97 5.02
C SER A 34 -17.25 -13.41 4.64
N ARG A 35 -17.26 -13.71 3.33
CA ARG A 35 -16.94 -15.02 2.75
C ARG A 35 -15.74 -14.96 1.79
N LEU A 36 -15.09 -13.80 1.65
CA LEU A 36 -13.83 -13.68 0.92
C LEU A 36 -12.75 -14.43 1.69
N SER A 37 -12.28 -15.54 1.15
CA SER A 37 -11.29 -16.42 1.78
C SER A 37 -9.87 -16.25 1.22
N ILE A 38 -9.66 -15.32 0.29
CA ILE A 38 -8.37 -15.06 -0.34
C ILE A 38 -7.86 -13.69 0.08
N ALA A 39 -6.65 -13.67 0.62
CA ALA A 39 -5.90 -12.45 0.86
C ALA A 39 -4.68 -12.42 -0.07
N HIS A 40 -4.49 -11.31 -0.79
CA HIS A 40 -3.25 -11.02 -1.50
C HIS A 40 -2.48 -9.99 -0.68
N ILE A 41 -1.28 -10.36 -0.26
CA ILE A 41 -0.40 -9.52 0.56
C ILE A 41 0.83 -9.20 -0.28
N ASP A 42 1.13 -7.91 -0.41
CA ASP A 42 2.33 -7.40 -1.09
C ASP A 42 3.13 -6.51 -0.15
N CYS A 43 4.44 -6.47 -0.32
CA CYS A 43 5.32 -5.63 0.48
C CYS A 43 5.58 -4.30 -0.23
N ASP A 44 5.16 -3.22 0.42
CA ASP A 44 5.39 -1.87 -0.05
C ASP A 44 6.88 -1.55 -0.25
N ALA A 45 7.27 -1.28 -1.51
CA ALA A 45 8.64 -0.93 -1.90
C ALA A 45 9.71 -1.85 -1.28
N PHE A 46 9.47 -3.17 -1.31
CA PHE A 46 10.18 -4.20 -0.53
C PHE A 46 11.69 -3.99 -0.35
N PHE A 47 12.48 -3.93 -1.42
CA PHE A 47 13.94 -3.78 -1.28
C PHE A 47 14.33 -2.44 -0.66
N ALA A 48 13.67 -1.33 -1.04
CA ALA A 48 13.95 -0.04 -0.42
C ALA A 48 13.50 0.01 1.06
N ALA A 49 12.47 -0.75 1.45
CA ALA A 49 12.04 -0.87 2.83
C ALA A 49 13.08 -1.63 3.68
N ILE A 50 13.68 -2.68 3.13
CA ILE A 50 14.78 -3.42 3.78
C ILE A 50 15.99 -2.50 3.99
N GLU A 51 16.45 -1.81 2.93
CA GLU A 51 17.59 -0.90 3.03
C GLU A 51 17.36 0.22 4.06
N LYS A 52 16.14 0.77 4.15
CA LYS A 52 15.79 1.78 5.17
C LYS A 52 15.70 1.24 6.59
N ARG A 53 15.33 -0.03 6.75
CA ARG A 53 15.31 -0.72 8.05
C ARG A 53 16.74 -0.97 8.52
N ASP A 54 17.59 -1.48 7.63
CA ASP A 54 18.95 -1.89 7.96
C ASP A 54 19.89 -0.69 8.08
N ASN A 55 19.62 0.41 7.36
CA ASN A 55 20.28 1.70 7.53
C ASN A 55 19.26 2.82 7.83
N PRO A 56 19.04 3.14 9.12
CA PRO A 56 18.09 4.17 9.56
C PRO A 56 18.36 5.57 8.99
N ASP A 57 19.59 5.89 8.59
CA ASP A 57 19.93 7.18 7.98
C ASP A 57 19.27 7.37 6.60
N LEU A 58 18.72 6.30 6.01
CA LEU A 58 17.96 6.34 4.75
C LEU A 58 16.46 6.57 4.95
N LYS A 59 15.94 6.50 6.19
CA LYS A 59 14.50 6.48 6.48
C LYS A 59 13.73 7.61 5.78
N ASP A 60 14.20 8.84 5.88
CA ASP A 60 13.52 10.03 5.35
C ASP A 60 14.12 10.52 4.02
N LYS A 61 14.93 9.68 3.36
CA LYS A 61 15.56 10.02 2.08
C LYS A 61 14.81 9.39 0.89
N PRO A 62 14.76 10.08 -0.27
CA PRO A 62 14.47 9.43 -1.55
C PRO A 62 15.49 8.32 -1.78
N LEU A 63 15.01 7.11 -2.05
CA LEU A 63 15.84 5.91 -2.20
C LEU A 63 15.36 5.08 -3.38
N ILE A 64 16.30 4.65 -4.21
CA ILE A 64 16.12 3.69 -5.29
C ILE A 64 17.09 2.53 -5.07
N VAL A 65 16.69 1.34 -5.48
CA VAL A 65 17.51 0.13 -5.50
C VAL A 65 17.50 -0.36 -6.94
N GLY A 66 18.66 -0.69 -7.50
CA GLY A 66 18.77 -1.17 -8.88
C GLY A 66 20.16 -1.67 -9.22
N GLY A 67 20.31 -2.17 -10.45
CA GLY A 67 21.58 -2.69 -10.96
C GLY A 67 22.60 -1.59 -11.28
N GLY A 68 23.88 -1.97 -11.37
CA GLY A 68 24.99 -1.10 -11.78
C GLY A 68 24.98 -0.78 -13.28
N GLU A 69 26.09 -1.00 -14.00
CA GLU A 69 26.16 -0.66 -15.44
C GLU A 69 25.03 -1.30 -16.27
N ARG A 70 24.30 -0.46 -17.00
CA ARG A 70 23.10 -0.85 -17.80
C ARG A 70 21.97 -1.44 -16.97
N GLY A 71 21.84 -0.99 -15.72
CA GLY A 71 20.81 -1.40 -14.78
C GLY A 71 19.48 -0.68 -14.97
N VAL A 72 18.50 -1.16 -14.21
CA VAL A 72 17.19 -0.50 -14.06
C VAL A 72 16.87 -0.35 -12.58
N VAL A 73 15.97 0.59 -12.28
CA VAL A 73 15.36 0.74 -10.96
C VAL A 73 14.53 -0.50 -10.64
N LEU A 74 15.04 -1.38 -9.79
CA LEU A 74 14.33 -2.56 -9.29
C LEU A 74 13.25 -2.16 -8.28
N THR A 75 13.52 -1.16 -7.45
CA THR A 75 12.56 -0.64 -6.45
C THR A 75 12.83 0.83 -6.19
N CYS A 76 11.78 1.61 -5.94
CA CYS A 76 11.88 2.98 -5.46
C CYS A 76 10.91 3.19 -4.29
N CYS A 77 11.36 3.89 -3.24
CA CYS A 77 10.48 4.23 -2.12
C CYS A 77 9.48 5.34 -2.53
N TYR A 78 8.40 5.51 -1.77
CA TYR A 78 7.37 6.52 -2.08
C TYR A 78 7.94 7.94 -2.16
N LEU A 79 8.95 8.29 -1.35
CA LEU A 79 9.62 9.59 -1.43
C LEU A 79 10.30 9.79 -2.79
N ALA A 80 10.95 8.78 -3.35
CA ALA A 80 11.56 8.86 -4.69
C ALA A 80 10.50 9.02 -5.79
N ARG A 81 9.29 8.48 -5.61
CA ARG A 81 8.20 8.63 -6.58
C ARG A 81 7.72 10.08 -6.73
N LEU A 82 7.90 10.92 -5.71
CA LEU A 82 7.60 12.36 -5.77
C LEU A 82 8.52 13.08 -6.78
N TYR A 83 9.72 12.55 -7.02
CA TYR A 83 10.69 13.06 -8.00
C TYR A 83 10.52 12.43 -9.39
N GLY A 84 9.41 11.74 -9.64
CA GLY A 84 9.13 11.12 -10.94
C GLY A 84 9.77 9.75 -11.16
N VAL A 85 10.57 9.24 -10.21
CA VAL A 85 11.18 7.91 -10.35
C VAL A 85 10.13 6.80 -10.29
N ARG A 86 10.26 5.80 -11.16
CA ARG A 86 9.41 4.60 -11.24
C ARG A 86 10.27 3.36 -11.41
N SER A 87 9.71 2.20 -11.04
CA SER A 87 10.36 0.91 -11.31
C SER A 87 10.56 0.71 -12.81
N ALA A 88 11.59 -0.05 -13.17
CA ALA A 88 12.06 -0.32 -14.52
C ALA A 88 12.59 0.89 -15.31
N MET A 89 12.71 2.07 -14.70
CA MET A 89 13.45 3.18 -15.32
C MET A 89 14.95 2.84 -15.46
N PRO A 90 15.63 3.32 -16.51
CA PRO A 90 17.06 3.13 -16.67
C PRO A 90 17.85 3.83 -15.55
N MET A 91 18.97 3.23 -15.16
CA MET A 91 19.94 3.75 -14.19
C MET A 91 21.31 3.99 -14.82
#